data_AF-A0A538P049-F1
#
_entry.id   AF-A0A538P049-F1
#
_cell.length_a   1.000
_cell.length_b   1.000
_cell.length_c   1.000
_cell.angle_alpha   90.00
_cell.angle_beta   90.00
_cell.angle_gamma   90.00
#
_symmetry.space_group_name_H-M   'P 1'
#
loop_
_entity.id
_entity.type
_entity.pdbx_description
1 polymer ?
#
loop_
_entity_poly.entity_id
_entity_poly.type
_entity_poly.pdbx_seq_one_letter_code
_entity_poly.pdbx_strand_id
1 'polypeptide(L)' 'PKTRSGKIMRRLLKEIASGKAVTGDTTTLEDFSVLATLSDSEE' A
#
# COMPACT_ATOMS: atom_id res chain seq x y z
N PRO A 1 2.75 0.71 3.87
CA PRO A 1 2.73 1.93 3.03
C PRO A 1 2.54 3.23 3.84
N LYS A 2 3.57 4.07 3.91
CA LYS A 2 3.55 5.39 4.56
C LYS A 2 3.59 6.50 3.52
N THR A 3 2.93 7.61 3.83
CA THR A 3 3.03 8.85 3.05
C THR A 3 4.30 9.63 3.40
N ARG A 4 4.68 10.59 2.56
CA ARG A 4 5.82 11.50 2.82
C ARG A 4 5.70 12.32 4.12
N SER A 5 4.50 12.45 4.69
CA SER A 5 4.26 13.08 6.00
C SER A 5 4.28 12.08 7.16
N GLY A 6 4.61 10.81 6.92
CA GLY A 6 4.67 9.75 7.92
C GLY A 6 3.33 9.08 8.25
N LYS A 7 2.20 9.58 7.72
CA LYS A 7 0.89 8.95 7.91
C LYS A 7 0.83 7.59 7.21
N ILE A 8 0.32 6.58 7.92
CA ILE A 8 0.09 5.23 7.36
C ILE A 8 -1.18 5.21 6.50
N MET A 9 -1.07 4.77 5.24
CA MET A 9 -2.21 4.56 4.35
C MET A 9 -2.86 3.20 4.61
N ARG A 10 -3.63 3.10 5.71
CA ARG A 10 -4.34 1.86 6.09
C ARG A 10 -5.32 1.36 5.03
N ARG A 11 -5.81 2.25 4.16
CA ARG A 11 -6.67 1.89 3.02
C ARG A 11 -6.01 0.85 2.12
N LEU A 12 -4.75 1.09 1.74
CA LEU A 12 -3.98 0.19 0.87
C LEU A 12 -3.75 -1.17 1.52
N LEU A 13 -3.50 -1.20 2.83
CA LEU A 13 -3.40 -2.45 3.58
C LEU A 13 -4.71 -3.27 3.52
N LYS A 14 -5.87 -2.61 3.63
CA LYS A 14 -7.17 -3.29 3.51
C LYS A 14 -7.41 -3.82 2.10
N GLU A 15 -7.06 -3.05 1.07
CA GLU A 15 -7.25 -3.44 -0.33
C GLU A 15 -6.41 -4.69 -0.65
N ILE A 16 -5.12 -4.67 -0.29
CA ILE A 16 -4.19 -5.81 -0.45
C ILE A 16 -4.73 -7.04 0.30
N ALA A 17 -5.08 -6.90 1.59
CA ALA A 17 -5.61 -8.01 2.38
C ALA A 17 -6.96 -8.55 1.87
N SER A 18 -7.73 -7.73 1.15
CA SER A 18 -8.99 -8.15 0.52
C SER A 18 -8.82 -8.75 -0.88
N GLY A 19 -7.58 -8.85 -1.38
CA GLY A 19 -7.28 -9.30 -2.75
C GLY A 19 -7.84 -8.36 -3.83
N LYS A 20 -8.20 -7.13 -3.48
CA LYS A 20 -8.73 -6.14 -4.42
C LYS A 20 -7.59 -5.36 -5.04
N ALA A 21 -7.75 -5.00 -6.32
CA ALA A 21 -6.83 -4.10 -6.98
C ALA A 21 -6.75 -2.77 -6.19
N VAL A 22 -5.52 -2.27 -6.03
CA VAL A 22 -5.29 -0.97 -5.40
C VAL A 22 -5.89 0.11 -6.29
N THR A 23 -6.81 0.89 -5.74
CA THR A 23 -7.50 1.97 -6.48
C THR A 23 -7.24 3.33 -5.85
N GLY A 24 -7.31 4.39 -6.66
CA GLY A 24 -7.15 5.77 -6.20
C GLY A 24 -5.71 6.26 -6.09
N ASP A 25 -5.56 7.45 -5.52
CA ASP A 25 -4.29 8.18 -5.50
C ASP A 25 -3.27 7.57 -4.50
N THR A 26 -2.09 7.26 -5.02
CA THR A 26 -0.94 6.71 -4.31
C THR A 26 0.29 7.61 -4.45
N THR A 27 0.19 8.77 -5.10
CA THR A 27 1.32 9.69 -5.38
C THR A 27 2.00 10.24 -4.13
N THR A 28 1.30 10.22 -2.99
CA THR A 28 1.80 10.70 -1.70
C THR A 28 2.60 9.67 -0.92
N LEU A 29 2.73 8.42 -1.42
CA LEU A 29 3.59 7.39 -0.83
C LEU A 29 5.06 7.83 -0.83
N GLU A 30 5.75 7.52 0.26
CA GLU A 30 7.21 7.71 0.33
C GLU A 30 7.94 6.66 -0.52
N ASP A 31 7.40 5.43 -0.53
CA ASP A 31 8.02 4.28 -1.19
C ASP A 31 6.94 3.36 -1.77
N PHE A 32 7.01 3.13 -3.08
CA PHE A 32 6.11 2.26 -3.82
C PHE A 32 6.53 0.78 -3.75
N SER A 33 7.79 0.48 -3.49
CA SER A 33 8.29 -0.90 -3.39
C SER A 33 7.61 -1.67 -2.26
N VAL A 34 7.23 -0.97 -1.19
CA VAL A 34 6.47 -1.51 -0.06
C VAL A 34 5.14 -2.13 -0.50
N LEU A 35 4.51 -1.67 -1.59
CA LEU A 35 3.28 -2.29 -2.07
C LEU A 35 3.54 -3.67 -2.67
N ALA A 36 4.64 -3.83 -3.42
CA ALA A 36 5.05 -5.12 -3.97
C ALA A 36 5.41 -6.10 -2.86
N THR A 37 6.23 -5.69 -1.88
CA THR A 37 6.59 -6.55 -0.74
C THR A 37 5.38 -7.00 0.07
N LEU A 38 4.37 -6.13 0.23
CA LEU A 38 3.15 -6.45 0.97
C LEU A 38 2.18 -7.34 0.19
N SER A 39 2.23 -7.34 -1.14
CA SER A 39 1.48 -8.29 -1.96
C SER A 39 2.18 -9.63 -2.13
N ASP A 40 3.50 -9.65 -2.00
CA ASP A 40 4.35 -10.84 -2.21
C ASP A 40 4.50 -11.70 -0.95
N SER A 41 4.11 -11.19 0.22
CA SER A 41 4.20 -11.93 1.49
C SER A 41 3.15 -13.04 1.67
N GLU A 42 2.64 -13.61 0.56
CA GLU A 42 1.67 -14.71 0.50
C GLU A 42 2.31 -15.96 -0.14
N GLU A 43 3.55 -16.29 0.22
CA GLU A 43 4.21 -17.56 -0.13
C GLU A 43 4.78 -18.26 1.12
#